data_AF-A0A8I0H516-F1
#
_entry.id   AF-A0A8I0H516-F1
#
_cell.length_a   1.000
_cell.length_b   1.000
_cell.length_c   1.000
_cell.angle_alpha   90.00
_cell.angle_beta   90.00
_cell.angle_gamma   90.00
#
_symmetry.space_group_name_H-M   'P 1'
#
loop_
_entity.id
_entity.type
_entity.pdbx_description
1 polymer ?
#
loop_
_entity_poly.entity_id
_entity_poly.type
_entity_poly.pdbx_seq_one_letter_code
_entity_poly.pdbx_strand_id
1 'polypeptide(L)' 'MVDLENTKIVTRLIEGEYINYNKIIPSDFTTTVFVDKKALDTAIDRASLATRTEKKSVVKLEIREKRMSISAE' A
#
# COMPACT_ATOMS: atom_id res chain seq x y z
N MET A 1 23.06 17.39 -0.74
CA MET A 1 23.59 17.92 0.53
C MET A 1 22.51 18.78 1.15
N VAL A 2 22.15 18.50 2.40
CA VAL A 2 21.17 19.32 3.13
C VAL A 2 21.92 20.01 4.26
N ASP A 3 21.76 21.32 4.37
CA ASP A 3 22.40 22.15 5.39
C ASP A 3 21.35 22.56 6.44
N LEU A 4 21.65 22.29 7.71
CA LEU A 4 20.80 22.55 8.87
C LEU A 4 21.61 23.37 9.88
N GLU A 5 21.74 24.67 9.63
CA GLU A 5 22.45 25.67 10.45
C GLU A 5 23.85 25.23 10.92
N ASN A 6 23.93 24.41 11.98
CA ASN A 6 25.17 23.85 12.54
C ASN A 6 25.50 22.42 12.08
N THR A 7 24.66 21.79 11.26
CA THR A 7 24.78 20.38 10.85
C THR A 7 24.67 20.23 9.34
N LYS A 8 25.62 19.50 8.75
CA LYS A 8 25.62 19.18 7.31
C LYS A 8 25.35 17.71 7.10
N ILE A 9 24.36 17.40 6.25
CA ILE A 9 24.00 16.03 5.87
C ILE A 9 24.44 15.78 4.42
N VAL A 10 25.28 14.76 4.24
CA VAL A 10 25.79 14.28 2.96
C VAL A 10 25.41 12.82 2.77
N THR A 11 24.90 12.49 1.60
CA THR A 11 24.55 11.12 1.19
C THR A 11 24.91 10.93 -0.28
N ARG A 12 25.14 9.67 -0.68
CA ARG A 12 25.33 9.29 -2.08
C ARG A 12 23.98 9.22 -2.78
N LEU A 13 23.96 9.59 -4.06
CA LEU A 13 22.79 9.38 -4.91
C LEU A 13 22.80 7.95 -5.44
N ILE A 14 21.61 7.41 -5.67
CA ILE A 14 21.46 6.18 -6.44
C ILE A 14 21.69 6.54 -7.90
N GLU A 15 22.59 5.81 -8.56
CA GLU A 15 22.88 6.00 -9.98
C GLU A 15 21.84 5.30 -10.85
N GLY A 16 21.58 5.87 -12.04
CA GLY A 16 20.64 5.33 -13.02
C GLY A 16 19.41 6.21 -13.26
N GLU A 17 18.59 5.80 -14.23
CA GLU A 17 17.32 6.47 -14.52
C GLU A 17 16.24 5.98 -13.57
N TYR A 18 15.48 6.93 -13.01
CA TYR A 18 14.31 6.59 -12.21
C TYR A 18 13.19 6.11 -13.14
N ILE A 19 12.48 5.07 -12.73
CA ILE A 19 11.36 4.54 -13.50
C ILE A 19 10.29 5.64 -13.73
N ASN A 20 9.70 5.68 -14.93
CA ASN A 20 8.60 6.61 -15.19
C ASN A 20 7.33 6.14 -14.48
N TYR A 21 7.20 6.51 -13.20
CA TYR A 21 6.10 6.09 -12.33
C TYR A 21 4.73 6.52 -12.85
N ASN A 22 4.64 7.60 -13.64
CA ASN A 22 3.39 8.05 -14.24
C ASN A 22 2.79 7.00 -15.20
N LYS A 23 3.63 6.12 -15.78
CA LYS A 23 3.15 5.02 -16.64
C LYS A 23 2.68 3.79 -15.84
N ILE A 24 2.94 3.74 -14.54
CA ILE A 24 2.63 2.60 -13.67
C ILE A 24 1.30 2.83 -12.95
N ILE A 25 0.97 4.09 -12.63
CA ILE A 25 -0.27 4.45 -11.95
C ILE A 25 -1.42 4.34 -12.96
N PRO A 26 -2.38 3.41 -12.77
CA PRO A 26 -3.54 3.30 -13.66
C PRO A 26 -4.38 4.58 -13.58
N SER A 27 -4.80 5.10 -14.73
CA SER A 27 -5.71 6.26 -14.84
C SER A 27 -7.19 5.87 -14.77
N ASP A 28 -7.51 4.67 -15.23
CA ASP A 28 -8.88 4.21 -15.43
C ASP A 28 -9.20 3.04 -14.51
N PHE A 29 -10.40 3.05 -13.94
CA PHE A 29 -10.85 2.07 -12.96
C PHE A 29 -12.23 1.53 -13.34
N THR A 30 -12.37 0.20 -13.36
CA THR A 30 -13.65 -0.46 -13.59
C THR A 30 -14.55 -0.47 -12.34
N THR A 31 -13.93 -0.52 -11.16
CA THR A 31 -14.64 -0.61 -9.87
C THR A 31 -14.08 0.42 -8.91
N THR A 32 -14.96 1.25 -8.35
CA THR A 32 -14.62 2.24 -7.31
C THR A 32 -15.49 1.99 -6.09
N VAL A 33 -14.87 1.91 -4.92
CA VAL A 33 -15.58 1.66 -3.65
C VAL A 33 -15.22 2.75 -2.64
N PHE A 34 -16.23 3.29 -1.97
CA PHE A 34 -16.06 4.23 -0.88
C PHE A 34 -16.23 3.49 0.45
N VAL A 35 -15.23 3.57 1.31
CA VAL A 35 -15.20 2.86 2.59
C VAL A 35 -14.66 3.77 3.69
N ASP A 36 -14.99 3.46 4.94
CA ASP A 36 -14.36 4.11 6.07
C ASP A 36 -12.89 3.67 6.18
N LYS A 37 -11.98 4.65 6.24
CA LYS A 37 -10.53 4.40 6.32
C LYS A 37 -10.17 3.54 7.53
N LYS A 38 -10.69 3.88 8.72
CA LYS A 38 -10.32 3.20 9.97
C LYS A 38 -10.84 1.76 9.99
N ALA A 39 -12.06 1.55 9.52
CA ALA A 39 -12.67 0.23 9.42
C ALA A 39 -11.89 -0.68 8.45
N LEU A 40 -11.50 -0.16 7.29
CA LEU A 40 -10.67 -0.90 6.33
C LEU A 40 -9.31 -1.27 6.93
N ASP A 41 -8.61 -0.29 7.50
CA ASP A 41 -7.28 -0.46 8.08
C ASP A 41 -7.28 -1.53 9.19
N THR A 42 -8.24 -1.43 10.12
CA THR A 42 -8.41 -2.41 11.21
C THR A 42 -8.75 -3.80 10.68
N ALA A 43 -9.56 -3.91 9.64
CA ALA A 43 -9.95 -5.21 9.08
C ALA A 43 -8.80 -5.88 8.32
N ILE A 44 -7.98 -5.12 7.59
CA ILE A 44 -6.77 -5.62 6.92
C ILE A 44 -5.75 -6.09 7.97
N ASP A 45 -5.47 -5.29 9.00
CA ASP A 45 -4.53 -5.66 10.06
C ASP A 45 -4.94 -6.99 10.71
N ARG A 46 -6.20 -7.11 11.11
CA ARG A 46 -6.76 -8.35 11.67
C ARG A 46 -6.67 -9.55 10.73
N ALA A 47 -6.94 -9.37 9.43
CA ALA A 47 -6.83 -10.45 8.45
C ALA A 47 -5.37 -10.87 8.23
N SER A 48 -4.44 -9.91 8.23
CA SER A 48 -3.00 -10.17 8.05
C SER A 48 -2.38 -10.93 9.22
N LEU A 49 -2.90 -10.75 10.44
CA LEU A 49 -2.48 -11.54 11.61
C LEU A 49 -2.80 -13.02 11.46
N ALA A 50 -3.89 -13.37 10.78
CA ALA A 50 -4.30 -14.75 10.57
C ALA A 50 -3.45 -15.48 9.51
N THR A 51 -2.88 -14.76 8.54
CA THR A 51 -2.03 -15.33 7.46
C THR A 51 -0.54 -15.38 7.80
N ARG A 52 -0.14 -14.91 8.99
CA ARG A 52 1.25 -14.88 9.46
C ARG A 52 1.91 -16.26 9.61
N THR A 53 1.11 -17.32 9.65
CA THR A 53 1.58 -18.70 9.73
C THR A 53 2.16 -19.19 8.40
N GLU A 54 1.80 -18.54 7.29
CA GLU A 54 2.30 -18.85 5.95
C GLU A 54 3.29 -17.80 5.45
N LYS A 55 4.21 -18.18 4.55
CA LYS A 55 5.23 -17.27 4.00
C LYS A 55 4.65 -16.15 3.11
N LYS A 56 3.35 -16.17 2.82
CA LYS A 56 2.65 -15.18 2.02
C LYS A 56 1.43 -14.68 2.79
N SER A 57 1.50 -13.47 3.32
CA SER A 57 0.35 -12.82 3.95
C SER A 57 -0.58 -12.26 2.88
N VAL A 58 -1.37 -13.10 2.23
CA VAL A 58 -2.34 -12.70 1.20
C VAL A 58 -3.67 -12.37 1.87
N VAL A 59 -4.22 -11.20 1.56
CA VAL A 59 -5.57 -10.82 2.00
C VAL A 59 -6.45 -10.73 0.76
N LYS A 60 -7.57 -11.44 0.78
CA LYS A 60 -8.56 -11.42 -0.29
C LYS A 60 -9.64 -10.39 0.00
N LEU A 61 -9.84 -9.47 -0.94
CA LEU A 61 -10.94 -8.52 -0.94
C LEU A 61 -11.98 -8.95 -1.97
N GLU A 62 -13.20 -9.23 -1.51
CA GLU A 62 -14.32 -9.56 -2.37
C GLU A 62 -15.35 -8.43 -2.30
N ILE A 63 -15.63 -7.82 -3.45
CA ILE A 63 -16.54 -6.67 -3.59
C ILE A 63 -17.78 -7.15 -4.35
N ARG A 64 -18.94 -7.02 -3.71
CA ARG A 64 -20.27 -7.23 -4.30
C ARG A 64 -21.10 -5.95 -4.12
N GLU A 65 -22.24 -5.85 -4.80
CA GLU A 65 -23.02 -4.60 -5.00
C GLU A 65 -23.12 -3.64 -3.79
N LYS A 66 -23.20 -4.14 -2.55
CA LYS A 66 -23.23 -3.32 -1.33
C LYS A 66 -22.37 -3.84 -0.19
N ARG A 67 -21.43 -4.76 -0.47
CA ARG A 67 -20.64 -5.39 0.57
C ARG A 67 -19.23 -5.66 0.08
N MET A 68 -18.27 -5.27 0.90
CA MET A 68 -16.89 -5.70 0.80
C MET A 68 -16.60 -6.69 1.92
N SER A 69 -16.12 -7.88 1.58
CA SER A 69 -15.62 -8.88 2.53
C SER A 69 -14.12 -9.00 2.42
N ILE A 70 -13.47 -9.16 3.57
CA ILE A 70 -12.03 -9.33 3.69
C ILE A 70 -11.78 -10.69 4.36
N SER A 71 -10.98 -11.54 3.73
CA SER A 71 -10.59 -12.83 4.29
C SER A 71 -9.08 -13.07 4.17
N ALA A 72 -8.55 -13.79 5.15
CA ALA A 72 -7.22 -14.38 5.10
C ALA A 72 -7.25 -15.58 4.15
N GLU A 73 -6.28 -15.67 3.25
CA GLU A 73 -6.01 -16.86 2.42
C GLU A 73 -4.64 -17.44 2.75
#